data_AF-A0A438KMH3-F1
#
_entry.id   AF-A0A438KMH3-F1
#
_cell.length_a   1.000
_cell.length_b   1.000
_cell.length_c   1.000
_cell.angle_alpha   90.00
_cell.angle_beta   90.00
_cell.angle_gamma   90.00
#
_symmetry.space_group_name_H-M   'P 1'
#
loop_
_entity.id
_entity.type
_entity.pdbx_description
1 polymer ?
#
loop_
_entity_poly.entity_id
_entity_poly.type
_entity_poly.pdbx_seq_one_letter_code
_entity_poly.pdbx_strand_id
1 'polypeptide(L)'
;MHSSVRDALLKHINAFLKHHPKSPCLGAMEKNVEILIDGPVVYAAWSCFALEKHSEESYNLACILTLPPYQRKGYGKFLIAFSYELSKKEGKVGTPERPLSDLGLLSYRGYWTRVLLDILKKHKGNISIKELSDMTAIKAEDILTTLQSLELIQYRKGQHVICADPKVLDRHLKAAGRGGLEVDVSKLIWTPYKEQG
;
A
#
# COMPACT_ATOMS: atom_id res chain seq x y z
N MET A 1 -4.43 24.74 -4.15
CA MET A 1 -3.78 23.84 -5.14
C MET A 1 -3.63 22.41 -4.57
N HIS A 2 -4.76 21.83 -4.11
CA HIS A 2 -4.87 20.54 -3.38
C HIS A 2 -5.20 19.32 -4.31
N SER A 3 -5.01 19.43 -5.63
CA SER A 3 -5.77 18.61 -6.60
C SER A 3 -5.13 17.29 -7.05
N SER A 4 -3.81 17.13 -7.09
CA SER A 4 -3.21 16.01 -7.86
C SER A 4 -3.49 14.60 -7.31
N VAL A 5 -3.24 14.36 -6.02
CA VAL A 5 -3.44 13.01 -5.40
C VAL A 5 -4.93 12.71 -5.21
N ARG A 6 -5.71 13.73 -4.83
CA ARG A 6 -7.17 13.65 -4.66
C ARG A 6 -7.87 13.21 -5.94
N ASP A 7 -7.53 13.86 -7.06
CA ASP A 7 -8.18 13.59 -8.34
C ASP A 7 -7.79 12.21 -8.89
N ALA A 8 -6.57 11.73 -8.61
CA ALA A 8 -6.14 10.37 -8.93
C ALA A 8 -6.89 9.30 -8.13
N LEU A 9 -7.06 9.52 -6.82
CA LEU A 9 -7.80 8.62 -5.94
C LEU A 9 -9.29 8.54 -6.32
N LEU A 10 -9.92 9.69 -6.57
CA LEU A 10 -11.32 9.77 -7.01
C LEU A 10 -11.55 9.06 -8.35
N LYS A 11 -10.63 9.20 -9.33
CA LYS A 11 -10.73 8.48 -10.60
C LYS A 11 -10.71 6.97 -10.41
N HIS A 12 -9.87 6.46 -9.51
CA HIS A 12 -9.77 5.02 -9.27
C HIS A 12 -10.97 4.46 -8.49
N ILE A 13 -11.43 5.18 -7.45
CA ILE A 13 -12.64 4.81 -6.71
C ILE A 13 -13.85 4.80 -7.64
N ASN A 14 -13.99 5.80 -8.51
CA ASN A 14 -15.08 5.87 -9.49
C ASN A 14 -14.98 4.75 -10.55
N ALA A 15 -13.78 4.38 -10.99
CA ALA A 15 -13.59 3.26 -11.91
C ALA A 15 -13.95 1.91 -11.25
N PHE A 16 -13.56 1.71 -9.99
CA PHE A 16 -13.93 0.53 -9.20
C PHE A 16 -15.45 0.43 -9.01
N LEU A 17 -16.10 1.54 -8.66
CA LEU A 17 -17.56 1.64 -8.52
C LEU A 17 -18.32 1.29 -9.80
N LYS A 18 -17.82 1.71 -10.97
CA LYS A 18 -18.41 1.37 -12.27
C LYS A 18 -18.40 -0.13 -12.56
N HIS A 19 -17.48 -0.89 -11.98
CA HIS A 19 -17.37 -2.34 -12.19
C HIS A 19 -18.08 -3.16 -11.10
N HIS A 20 -18.55 -2.52 -10.02
CA HIS A 20 -19.25 -3.17 -8.91
C HIS A 20 -20.56 -2.45 -8.52
N PRO A 21 -21.57 -2.40 -9.43
CA PRO A 21 -22.78 -1.58 -9.26
C PRO A 21 -23.76 -2.06 -8.17
N LYS A 22 -23.56 -3.24 -7.57
CA LYS A 22 -24.41 -3.81 -6.50
C LYS A 22 -23.86 -3.60 -5.09
N SER A 23 -22.92 -2.68 -4.90
CA SER A 23 -22.36 -2.38 -3.57
C SER A 23 -23.41 -1.67 -2.69
N PRO A 24 -23.71 -2.13 -1.44
CA PRO A 24 -24.78 -1.60 -0.57
C PRO A 24 -24.61 -0.14 -0.07
N CYS A 25 -23.74 0.65 -0.68
CA CYS A 25 -23.18 1.88 -0.13
C CYS A 25 -24.04 3.14 -0.30
N LEU A 26 -25.25 3.04 -0.85
CA LEU A 26 -26.02 4.22 -1.24
C LEU A 26 -26.86 4.86 -0.11
N GLY A 27 -27.00 4.20 1.06
CA GLY A 27 -28.06 4.54 2.03
C GLY A 27 -27.66 4.93 3.45
N ALA A 28 -26.38 5.05 3.81
CA ALA A 28 -25.97 5.23 5.22
C ALA A 28 -24.96 6.36 5.41
N MET A 29 -25.43 7.61 5.42
CA MET A 29 -24.58 8.80 5.68
C MET A 29 -25.32 9.90 6.44
N GLU A 30 -25.82 9.60 7.64
CA GLU A 30 -26.16 10.64 8.61
C GLU A 30 -25.26 10.51 9.84
N LYS A 31 -24.56 11.61 10.15
CA LYS A 31 -23.82 11.96 11.38
C LYS A 31 -22.28 11.81 11.32
N ASN A 32 -21.67 12.96 11.02
CA ASN A 32 -20.38 13.50 11.49
C ASN A 32 -19.10 12.70 11.19
N VAL A 33 -18.54 12.93 9.99
CA VAL A 33 -17.07 13.02 9.78
C VAL A 33 -16.83 14.13 8.76
N GLU A 34 -16.23 15.25 9.19
CA GLU A 34 -15.72 16.28 8.29
C GLU A 34 -14.58 15.72 7.43
N ILE A 35 -14.78 15.71 6.12
CA ILE A 35 -13.69 15.70 5.14
C ILE A 35 -13.78 17.06 4.46
N LEU A 36 -12.99 18.00 4.97
CA LEU A 36 -12.90 19.37 4.46
C LEU A 36 -12.31 19.37 3.05
N ILE A 37 -13.16 19.43 2.02
CA ILE A 37 -12.79 19.81 0.65
C ILE A 37 -13.95 20.61 0.03
N ASP A 38 -13.77 21.94 -0.07
CA ASP A 38 -14.75 22.95 -0.50
C ASP A 38 -15.73 22.55 -1.63
N GLY A 39 -17.03 22.78 -1.39
CA GLY A 39 -18.07 22.96 -2.43
C GLY A 39 -18.99 21.77 -2.72
N PRO A 40 -20.21 21.99 -3.25
CA PRO A 40 -21.41 21.20 -2.95
C PRO A 40 -21.56 19.98 -3.86
N VAL A 41 -20.72 18.96 -3.68
CA VAL A 41 -21.02 17.58 -4.15
C VAL A 41 -20.47 16.59 -3.13
N VAL A 42 -21.36 15.89 -2.44
CA VAL A 42 -21.03 14.94 -1.37
C VAL A 42 -20.45 13.65 -1.97
N TYR A 43 -19.12 13.51 -1.95
CA TYR A 43 -18.44 12.25 -2.23
C TYR A 43 -18.10 11.55 -0.92
N ALA A 44 -18.74 10.41 -0.67
CA ALA A 44 -18.48 9.54 0.45
C ALA A 44 -17.05 8.97 0.41
N ALA A 45 -16.08 9.56 1.11
CA ALA A 45 -14.77 8.92 1.22
C ALA A 45 -14.87 7.72 2.17
N TRP A 46 -14.90 6.52 1.60
CA TRP A 46 -14.91 5.26 2.37
C TRP A 46 -13.61 5.03 3.14
N SER A 47 -12.55 5.74 2.73
CA SER A 47 -11.24 5.69 3.33
C SER A 47 -10.43 6.96 3.01
N CYS A 48 -9.62 7.44 3.95
CA CYS A 48 -8.76 8.63 3.80
C CYS A 48 -7.28 8.25 3.68
N PHE A 49 -6.53 9.01 2.89
CA PHE A 49 -5.08 8.88 2.65
C PHE A 49 -4.44 10.27 2.79
N ALA A 50 -3.48 10.41 3.69
CA ALA A 50 -2.68 11.62 3.85
C ALA A 50 -1.20 11.33 3.52
N LEU A 51 -0.57 12.23 2.77
CA LEU A 51 0.85 12.20 2.43
C LEU A 51 1.43 13.59 2.70
N GLU A 52 2.57 13.66 3.38
CA GLU A 52 3.28 14.92 3.57
C GLU A 52 3.98 15.35 2.27
N LYS A 53 4.02 16.67 2.02
CA LYS A 53 4.70 17.22 0.83
C LYS A 53 6.22 17.09 0.90
N HIS A 54 6.76 17.06 2.12
CA HIS A 54 8.17 16.84 2.44
C HIS A 54 8.24 15.91 3.64
N SER A 55 8.96 14.81 3.49
CA SER A 55 9.31 13.93 4.61
C SER A 55 10.81 13.64 4.50
N GLU A 56 11.59 14.11 5.48
CA GLU A 56 13.01 13.76 5.60
C GLU A 56 13.21 12.25 5.78
N GLU A 57 12.19 11.57 6.33
CA GLU A 57 12.20 10.14 6.65
C GLU A 57 11.59 9.26 5.54
N SER A 58 11.22 9.85 4.39
CA SER A 58 10.60 9.15 3.25
C SER A 58 9.27 8.46 3.57
N TYR A 59 8.41 9.11 4.36
CA TYR A 59 7.07 8.61 4.62
C TYR A 59 6.18 8.70 3.39
N ASN A 60 5.65 7.55 2.96
CA ASN A 60 4.73 7.47 1.82
C ASN A 60 3.25 7.37 2.23
N LEU A 61 2.98 7.37 3.53
CA LEU A 61 1.66 7.40 4.11
C LEU A 61 1.74 7.94 5.54
N ALA A 62 1.06 9.06 5.79
CA ALA A 62 0.91 9.64 7.12
C ALA A 62 -0.28 9.01 7.87
N CYS A 63 -1.46 8.97 7.25
CA CYS A 63 -2.64 8.36 7.87
C CYS A 63 -3.51 7.60 6.87
N ILE A 64 -3.99 6.44 7.32
CA ILE A 64 -5.00 5.62 6.63
C ILE A 64 -6.15 5.32 7.57
N LEU A 65 -7.36 5.61 7.10
CA LEU A 65 -8.59 5.23 7.78
C LEU A 65 -9.47 4.47 6.82
N THR A 66 -10.02 3.34 7.24
CA THR A 66 -11.18 2.72 6.58
C THR A 66 -12.34 2.77 7.57
N LEU A 67 -13.47 3.33 7.16
CA LEU A 67 -14.64 3.46 8.04
C LEU A 67 -15.08 2.06 8.55
N PRO A 68 -15.53 1.92 9.81
CA PRO A 68 -15.88 0.64 10.42
C PRO A 68 -16.71 -0.33 9.54
N PRO A 69 -17.80 0.09 8.86
CA PRO A 69 -18.60 -0.83 8.02
C PRO A 69 -17.90 -1.33 6.74
N TYR A 70 -16.75 -0.74 6.40
CA TYR A 70 -15.96 -1.08 5.21
C TYR A 70 -14.63 -1.75 5.56
N GLN A 71 -14.33 -1.95 6.84
CA GLN A 71 -13.16 -2.72 7.26
C GLN A 71 -13.26 -4.17 6.80
N ARG A 72 -12.11 -4.83 6.66
CA ARG A 72 -11.98 -6.23 6.22
C ARG A 72 -12.49 -6.53 4.79
N LYS A 73 -12.87 -5.52 4.01
CA LYS A 73 -13.25 -5.65 2.59
C LYS A 73 -12.09 -5.46 1.60
N GLY A 74 -10.87 -5.23 2.10
CA GLY A 74 -9.67 -5.07 1.29
C GLY A 74 -9.27 -3.62 0.97
N TYR A 75 -10.10 -2.62 1.31
CA TYR A 75 -9.80 -1.21 1.04
C TYR A 75 -8.53 -0.70 1.73
N GLY A 76 -8.24 -1.16 2.96
CA GLY A 76 -7.00 -0.81 3.65
C GLY A 76 -5.76 -1.27 2.86
N LYS A 77 -5.76 -2.52 2.38
CA LYS A 77 -4.66 -3.05 1.55
C LYS A 77 -4.56 -2.34 0.20
N PHE A 78 -5.69 -1.96 -0.39
CA PHE A 78 -5.73 -1.19 -1.64
C PHE A 78 -5.05 0.17 -1.49
N LEU A 79 -5.36 0.92 -0.42
CA LEU A 79 -4.74 2.22 -0.17
C LEU A 79 -3.24 2.11 0.11
N ILE A 80 -2.82 1.07 0.83
CA ILE A 80 -1.38 0.79 1.02
C ILE A 80 -0.73 0.48 -0.33
N ALA A 81 -1.33 -0.36 -1.16
CA ALA A 81 -0.81 -0.64 -2.50
C ALA A 81 -0.70 0.64 -3.34
N PHE A 82 -1.73 1.48 -3.30
CA PHE A 82 -1.78 2.75 -4.02
C PHE A 82 -0.67 3.71 -3.58
N SER A 83 -0.35 3.77 -2.29
CA SER A 83 0.73 4.61 -1.78
C SER A 83 2.10 4.20 -2.35
N TYR A 84 2.36 2.91 -2.45
CA TYR A 84 3.59 2.39 -3.06
C TYR A 84 3.64 2.60 -4.58
N GLU A 85 2.51 2.55 -5.29
CA GLU A 85 2.49 2.90 -6.71
C GLU A 85 2.83 4.39 -6.94
N LEU A 86 2.44 5.29 -6.03
CA LEU A 86 2.89 6.68 -6.05
C LEU A 86 4.40 6.77 -5.81
N SER A 87 4.93 6.11 -4.77
CA SER A 87 6.37 6.09 -4.48
C SER A 87 7.20 5.60 -5.67
N LYS A 88 6.75 4.54 -6.36
CA LYS A 88 7.37 4.03 -7.59
C LYS A 88 7.39 5.08 -8.70
N LYS A 89 6.29 5.83 -8.89
CA LYS A 89 6.23 6.93 -9.88
C LYS A 89 7.14 8.10 -9.53
N GLU A 90 7.41 8.33 -8.24
CA GLU A 90 8.38 9.32 -7.78
C GLU A 90 9.84 8.85 -7.88
N GLY A 91 10.07 7.55 -8.10
CA GLY A 91 11.40 6.96 -8.02
C GLY A 91 11.96 6.95 -6.59
N LYS A 92 11.10 6.95 -5.59
CA LYS A 92 11.46 6.98 -4.17
C LYS A 92 11.05 5.69 -3.48
N VAL A 93 11.78 5.33 -2.43
CA VAL A 93 11.35 4.30 -1.47
C VAL A 93 10.48 4.94 -0.39
N GLY A 94 9.61 4.16 0.22
CA GLY A 94 8.65 4.64 1.20
C GLY A 94 8.41 3.65 2.35
N THR A 95 8.03 4.22 3.50
CA THR A 95 7.62 3.50 4.71
C THR A 95 6.42 4.23 5.34
N PRO A 96 5.53 3.56 6.08
CA PRO A 96 4.50 4.26 6.86
C PRO A 96 5.09 5.10 7.99
N GLU A 97 4.41 6.19 8.33
CA GLU A 97 4.62 6.91 9.58
C GLU A 97 4.34 5.98 10.78
N ARG A 98 5.08 6.18 11.89
CA ARG A 98 4.99 5.39 13.12
C ARG A 98 4.66 6.31 14.31
N PRO A 99 3.91 5.83 15.33
CA PRO A 99 3.43 4.46 15.50
C PRO A 99 2.20 4.12 14.65
N LEU A 100 2.14 2.87 14.16
CA LEU A 100 0.96 2.33 13.49
C LEU A 100 -0.08 1.84 14.49
N SER A 101 -1.37 1.95 14.14
CA SER A 101 -2.44 1.21 14.84
C SER A 101 -2.29 -0.30 14.65
N ASP A 102 -2.83 -1.12 15.56
CA ASP A 102 -2.81 -2.59 15.45
C ASP A 102 -3.35 -3.08 14.10
N LEU A 103 -4.46 -2.49 13.65
CA LEU A 103 -5.06 -2.81 12.36
C LEU A 103 -4.19 -2.34 11.18
N GLY A 104 -3.54 -1.18 11.31
CA GLY A 104 -2.59 -0.66 10.35
C GLY A 104 -1.38 -1.58 10.19
N LEU A 105 -0.77 -1.99 11.31
CA LEU A 105 0.37 -2.89 11.34
C LEU A 105 0.04 -4.25 10.71
N LEU A 106 -1.11 -4.84 11.04
CA LEU A 106 -1.58 -6.09 10.43
C LEU A 106 -1.78 -5.93 8.91
N SER A 107 -2.32 -4.79 8.47
CA SER A 107 -2.56 -4.50 7.05
C SER A 107 -1.25 -4.36 6.28
N TYR A 108 -0.28 -3.63 6.84
CA TYR A 108 1.05 -3.45 6.26
C TYR A 108 1.84 -4.75 6.18
N ARG A 109 1.90 -5.52 7.28
CA ARG A 109 2.55 -6.85 7.29
C ARG A 109 1.95 -7.77 6.24
N GLY A 110 0.62 -7.80 6.14
CA GLY A 110 -0.08 -8.60 5.14
C GLY A 110 0.22 -8.16 3.71
N TYR A 111 0.31 -6.85 3.46
CA TYR A 111 0.68 -6.29 2.16
C TYR A 111 2.13 -6.63 1.77
N TRP A 112 3.11 -6.28 2.62
CA TRP A 112 4.53 -6.55 2.37
C TRP A 112 4.81 -8.04 2.17
N THR A 113 4.25 -8.90 3.04
CA THR A 113 4.36 -10.36 2.89
C THR A 113 3.91 -10.79 1.50
N ARG A 114 2.75 -10.33 1.04
CA ARG A 114 2.21 -10.74 -0.26
C ARG A 114 3.12 -10.30 -1.41
N VAL A 115 3.49 -9.02 -1.44
CA VAL A 115 4.33 -8.44 -2.49
C VAL A 115 5.67 -9.16 -2.58
N LEU A 116 6.35 -9.36 -1.44
CA LEU A 116 7.66 -10.00 -1.40
C LEU A 116 7.57 -11.47 -1.82
N LEU A 117 6.62 -12.24 -1.30
CA LEU A 117 6.48 -13.65 -1.66
C LEU A 117 6.10 -13.86 -3.12
N ASP A 118 5.24 -13.00 -3.69
CA ASP A 118 4.86 -13.07 -5.11
C ASP A 118 6.07 -12.79 -6.03
N ILE A 119 7.00 -11.91 -5.62
CA ILE A 119 8.27 -11.69 -6.34
C ILE A 119 9.18 -12.90 -6.19
N LEU A 120 9.43 -13.36 -4.95
CA LEU A 120 10.33 -14.48 -4.67
C LEU A 120 9.90 -15.77 -5.37
N LYS A 121 8.60 -16.00 -5.52
CA LYS A 121 8.06 -17.17 -6.23
C LYS A 121 8.29 -17.12 -7.74
N LYS A 122 8.31 -15.92 -8.34
CA LYS A 122 8.50 -15.72 -9.79
C LYS A 122 9.97 -15.58 -10.18
N HIS A 123 10.80 -15.08 -9.27
CA HIS A 123 12.21 -14.83 -9.52
C HIS A 123 13.00 -16.15 -9.54
N LYS A 124 13.90 -16.30 -10.51
CA LYS A 124 14.80 -17.46 -10.62
C LYS A 124 16.21 -17.02 -10.25
N GLY A 125 16.70 -17.47 -9.11
CA GLY A 125 18.06 -17.18 -8.64
C GLY A 125 18.09 -16.37 -7.35
N ASN A 126 19.27 -15.83 -7.04
CA ASN A 126 19.47 -15.00 -5.86
C ASN A 126 18.98 -13.57 -6.14
N ILE A 127 18.26 -13.01 -5.17
CA ILE A 127 17.80 -11.63 -5.17
C ILE A 127 18.22 -10.95 -3.87
N SER A 128 18.71 -9.72 -3.98
CA SER A 128 19.15 -8.91 -2.85
C SER A 128 17.99 -8.10 -2.24
N ILE A 129 18.18 -7.65 -1.00
CA ILE A 129 17.24 -6.73 -0.33
C ILE A 129 17.13 -5.41 -1.10
N LYS A 130 18.23 -4.94 -1.70
CA LYS A 130 18.24 -3.72 -2.52
C LYS A 130 17.38 -3.89 -3.77
N GLU A 131 17.50 -5.00 -4.49
CA GLU A 131 16.68 -5.26 -5.67
C GLU A 131 15.19 -5.35 -5.32
N LEU A 132 14.83 -5.99 -4.19
CA LEU A 132 13.45 -6.00 -3.70
C LEU A 132 12.95 -4.57 -3.38
N SER A 133 13.79 -3.75 -2.76
CA SER A 133 13.48 -2.34 -2.46
C SER A 133 13.23 -1.54 -3.74
N ASP A 134 14.11 -1.67 -4.73
CA ASP A 134 14.00 -0.96 -6.00
C ASP A 134 12.74 -1.39 -6.80
N MET A 135 12.37 -2.68 -6.77
CA MET A 135 11.18 -3.20 -7.46
C MET A 135 9.87 -2.79 -6.79
N THR A 136 9.86 -2.63 -5.47
CA THR A 136 8.62 -2.50 -4.68
C THR A 136 8.40 -1.10 -4.12
N ALA A 137 9.43 -0.25 -4.13
CA ALA A 137 9.51 0.99 -3.38
C ALA A 137 9.36 0.81 -1.85
N ILE A 138 9.46 -0.41 -1.31
CA ILE A 138 9.44 -0.67 0.13
C ILE A 138 10.84 -0.42 0.70
N LYS A 139 10.93 0.34 1.79
CA LYS A 139 12.22 0.58 2.47
C LYS A 139 12.90 -0.75 2.86
N ALA A 140 14.21 -0.83 2.67
CA ALA A 140 14.99 -2.04 2.95
C ALA A 140 14.82 -2.60 4.38
N GLU A 141 14.63 -1.72 5.37
CA GLU A 141 14.34 -2.08 6.77
C GLU A 141 13.04 -2.87 6.91
N ASP A 142 11.97 -2.43 6.23
CA ASP A 142 10.67 -3.10 6.26
C ASP A 142 10.72 -4.46 5.54
N ILE A 143 11.53 -4.56 4.47
CA ILE A 143 11.78 -5.83 3.78
C ILE A 143 12.54 -6.79 4.70
N LEU A 144 13.62 -6.33 5.34
CA LEU A 144 14.44 -7.13 6.23
C LEU A 144 13.60 -7.69 7.38
N THR A 145 12.87 -6.81 8.08
CA THR A 145 12.02 -7.19 9.21
C THR A 145 10.90 -8.14 8.80
N THR A 146 10.30 -7.93 7.62
CA THR A 146 9.28 -8.85 7.07
C THR A 146 9.87 -10.22 6.80
N LEU A 147 10.99 -10.32 6.08
CA LEU A 147 11.62 -11.61 5.76
C LEU A 147 12.15 -12.34 7.01
N GLN A 148 12.63 -11.60 8.01
CA GLN A 148 13.00 -12.16 9.31
C GLN A 148 11.79 -12.77 10.02
N SER A 149 10.65 -12.06 10.04
CA SER A 149 9.41 -12.58 10.67
C SER A 149 8.83 -13.81 9.97
N LEU A 150 9.19 -14.02 8.70
CA LEU A 150 8.81 -15.19 7.90
C LEU A 150 9.87 -16.29 7.92
N GLU A 151 11.00 -16.10 8.62
CA GLU A 151 12.14 -17.02 8.65
C GLU A 151 12.74 -17.30 7.25
N LEU A 152 12.59 -16.34 6.32
CA LEU A 152 13.04 -16.44 4.93
C LEU A 152 14.40 -15.79 4.67
N ILE A 153 15.08 -15.32 5.69
CA ILE A 153 16.40 -14.68 5.56
C ILE A 153 17.35 -15.15 6.65
N GLN A 154 18.59 -15.39 6.26
CA GLN A 154 19.65 -15.83 7.17
C GLN A 154 20.89 -14.97 6.99
N TYR A 155 21.63 -14.75 8.08
CA TYR A 155 22.93 -14.09 8.02
C TYR A 155 24.03 -15.15 7.93
N ARG A 156 24.76 -15.19 6.81
CA ARG A 156 25.82 -16.16 6.54
C ARG A 156 27.05 -15.43 5.99
N LYS A 157 28.22 -15.66 6.60
CA LYS A 157 29.52 -15.10 6.17
C LYS A 157 29.49 -13.58 5.92
N GLY A 158 28.83 -12.83 6.81
CA GLY A 158 28.75 -11.36 6.68
C GLY A 158 27.64 -10.85 5.75
N GLN A 159 26.85 -11.73 5.14
CA GLN A 159 25.82 -11.37 4.15
C GLN A 159 24.45 -11.92 4.52
N HIS A 160 23.40 -11.17 4.18
CA HIS A 160 22.04 -11.66 4.23
C HIS A 160 21.73 -12.49 2.99
N VAL A 161 21.24 -13.72 3.19
CA VAL A 161 20.84 -14.65 2.14
C VAL A 161 19.36 -14.94 2.30
N ILE A 162 18.58 -14.67 1.24
CA ILE A 162 17.15 -14.98 1.18
C ILE A 162 16.97 -16.45 0.81
N CYS A 163 16.20 -17.18 1.60
CA CYS A 163 15.90 -18.60 1.43
C CYS A 163 14.46 -18.77 0.95
N ALA A 164 14.25 -18.84 -0.36
CA ALA A 164 12.95 -18.85 -1.01
C ALA A 164 12.48 -20.26 -1.40
N ASP A 165 12.42 -21.20 -0.45
CA ASP A 165 11.89 -22.55 -0.74
C ASP A 165 10.42 -22.47 -1.18
N PRO A 166 10.04 -22.99 -2.36
CA PRO A 166 8.69 -22.83 -2.90
C PRO A 166 7.57 -23.33 -1.98
N LYS A 167 7.79 -24.40 -1.21
CA LYS A 167 6.78 -24.95 -0.29
C LYS A 167 6.58 -24.01 0.91
N VAL A 168 7.67 -23.43 1.40
CA VAL A 168 7.62 -22.44 2.49
C VAL A 168 6.91 -21.17 2.02
N LEU A 169 7.24 -20.66 0.82
CA LEU A 169 6.54 -19.50 0.24
C LEU A 169 5.03 -19.75 0.11
N ASP A 170 4.62 -20.92 -0.41
CA ASP A 170 3.21 -21.27 -0.57
C ASP A 170 2.47 -21.37 0.77
N ARG A 171 3.13 -21.89 1.81
CA ARG A 171 2.57 -21.93 3.17
C ARG A 171 2.33 -20.52 3.69
N HIS A 172 3.29 -19.60 3.58
CA HIS A 172 3.10 -18.22 4.04
C HIS A 172 2.07 -17.46 3.21
N LEU A 173 2.01 -17.67 1.89
CA LEU A 173 0.99 -17.06 1.02
C LEU A 173 -0.43 -17.50 1.40
N LYS A 174 -0.62 -18.77 1.77
CA LYS A 174 -1.91 -19.27 2.28
C LYS A 174 -2.27 -18.63 3.61
N ALA A 175 -1.30 -18.51 4.52
CA ALA A 175 -1.50 -17.91 5.85
C ALA A 175 -1.79 -16.40 5.79
N ALA A 176 -1.21 -15.68 4.83
CA ALA A 176 -1.41 -14.23 4.63
C ALA A 176 -2.83 -13.87 4.12
N GLY A 177 -3.63 -14.86 3.75
CA GLY A 177 -4.99 -14.68 3.24
C GLY A 177 -5.03 -14.02 1.86
N ARG A 178 -6.15 -13.36 1.55
CA ARG A 178 -6.36 -12.73 0.23
C ARG A 178 -5.51 -11.47 0.05
N GLY A 179 -5.01 -11.26 -1.17
CA GLY A 179 -4.14 -10.13 -1.55
C GLY A 179 -4.78 -8.75 -1.43
N GLY A 180 -6.11 -8.66 -1.37
CA GLY A 180 -6.85 -7.39 -1.39
C GLY A 180 -7.30 -7.03 -2.81
N LEU A 181 -7.64 -5.76 -3.01
CA LEU A 181 -7.94 -5.22 -4.34
C LEU A 181 -6.62 -4.77 -4.99
N GLU A 182 -6.47 -5.05 -6.28
CA GLU A 182 -5.30 -4.63 -7.05
C GLU A 182 -5.44 -3.18 -7.52
N VAL A 183 -4.31 -2.48 -7.62
CA VAL A 183 -4.25 -1.12 -8.18
C VAL A 183 -3.96 -1.23 -9.67
N ASP A 184 -4.86 -0.70 -10.50
CA ASP A 184 -4.66 -0.63 -11.95
C ASP A 184 -3.76 0.57 -12.31
N VAL A 185 -2.45 0.32 -12.44
CA VAL A 185 -1.45 1.37 -12.70
C VAL A 185 -1.75 2.16 -13.99
N SER A 186 -2.43 1.55 -14.97
CA SER A 186 -2.82 2.25 -16.21
C SER A 186 -3.81 3.39 -15.98
N LYS A 187 -4.57 3.33 -14.89
CA LYS A 187 -5.54 4.36 -14.46
C LYS A 187 -4.93 5.38 -13.50
N LEU A 188 -3.68 5.20 -13.08
CA LEU A 188 -2.97 6.14 -12.21
C LEU A 188 -2.47 7.34 -13.01
N ILE A 189 -3.37 8.28 -13.30
CA ILE A 189 -3.04 9.54 -13.97
C ILE A 189 -2.62 10.55 -12.89
N TRP A 190 -1.32 10.55 -12.60
CA TRP A 190 -0.69 11.39 -11.59
C TRP A 190 0.76 11.67 -11.97
N THR A 191 1.20 12.89 -11.69
CA THR A 191 2.57 13.35 -11.93
C THR A 191 3.15 13.86 -10.61
N PRO A 192 4.38 13.46 -10.25
CA PRO A 192 5.07 13.99 -9.08
C PRO A 192 5.13 15.52 -9.10
N TYR A 193 5.03 16.12 -7.91
CA TYR A 193 5.31 17.53 -7.76
C TYR A 193 6.81 17.75 -7.99
N LYS A 194 7.17 18.53 -9.01
CA LYS A 194 8.54 19.00 -9.22
C LYS A 194 8.65 20.36 -8.55
N GLU A 195 9.51 20.49 -7.55
CA GLU A 195 9.92 21.81 -7.10
C GLU A 195 10.60 22.53 -8.26
N GLN A 196 10.08 23.69 -8.63
CA GLN A 196 10.83 24.62 -9.48
C GLN A 196 11.99 25.10 -8.63
N GLY A 197 13.21 24.73 -9.03
CA GLY A 197 14.44 25.27 -8.46
C GLY A 197 14.59 26.75 -8.75
#